data_AF-A0A7J7CIE6-F1
#
_entry.id   AF-A0A7J7CIE6-F1
#
_cell.length_a   1.000
_cell.length_b   1.000
_cell.length_c   1.000
_cell.angle_alpha   90.00
_cell.angle_beta   90.00
_cell.angle_gamma   90.00
#
_symmetry.space_group_name_H-M   'P 1'
#
loop_
_entity.id
_entity.type
_entity.pdbx_description
1 polymer ?
#
loop_
_entity_poly.entity_id
_entity_poly.type
_entity_poly.pdbx_seq_one_letter_code
_entity_poly.pdbx_strand_id
1 'polypeptide(L)'
;MKANKRTLLTLPQKCKSILASNWIGHLNTVKADAKGSKEDIYTSKVKYILKKGRPYIWVPEKELHNVNTVIDERGSFAVASPFPGPLANLLKSMKMLPARIALTGDVVCLKEDKAKLATESLNNIIQSEQSAISESSFTVSGVLRSSNLISTSRSESLKELLNEDEKYTIYRFNLSSCTFVDGYGGTHEVDLEHIEASKVDPLATYSAMLIDGINQSDARRRALTLFCFVYLNANARDAYMFSIDHKGFDVLGKVPSQATKDGLGEYHWKEFRFIFKEEAHDIETFCSHLVEMEEEAVKKVSSSSGLQ
;
A
#
# COMPACT_ATOMS: atom_id res chain seq x y z
N MET A 1 14.38 -20.94 -3.09
CA MET A 1 15.25 -20.31 -2.07
C MET A 1 14.55 -20.31 -0.73
N LYS A 2 15.21 -20.71 0.37
CA LYS A 2 14.68 -20.49 1.73
C LYS A 2 14.81 -19.00 2.04
N ALA A 3 13.69 -18.32 2.30
CA ALA A 3 13.68 -16.89 2.63
C ALA A 3 14.50 -16.65 3.90
N ASN A 4 15.57 -15.86 3.77
CA ASN A 4 16.41 -15.46 4.90
C ASN A 4 15.74 -14.26 5.58
N LYS A 5 15.71 -14.16 6.91
CA LYS A 5 15.01 -13.05 7.62
C LYS A 5 15.46 -11.65 7.18
N ARG A 6 16.66 -11.51 6.59
CA ARG A 6 17.23 -10.26 6.06
C ARG A 6 16.61 -9.79 4.73
N THR A 7 15.89 -10.67 4.01
CA THR A 7 15.33 -10.38 2.67
C THR A 7 13.92 -9.79 2.70
N LEU A 8 13.31 -9.65 3.88
CA LEU A 8 11.99 -9.02 4.05
C LEU A 8 12.14 -7.65 4.70
N LEU A 9 11.13 -6.79 4.52
CA LEU A 9 10.99 -5.57 5.31
C LEU A 9 10.77 -5.91 6.79
N THR A 10 11.35 -5.12 7.68
CA THR A 10 11.03 -5.17 9.11
C THR A 10 9.60 -4.69 9.36
N LEU A 11 8.97 -5.08 10.47
CA LEU A 11 7.63 -4.59 10.82
C LEU A 11 7.54 -3.06 10.86
N PRO A 12 8.48 -2.33 11.50
CA PRO A 12 8.52 -0.87 11.43
C PRO A 12 8.55 -0.30 10.02
N GLN A 13 9.35 -0.88 9.11
CA GLN A 13 9.39 -0.48 7.70
C GLN A 13 8.04 -0.73 7.02
N LYS A 14 7.43 -1.91 7.22
CA LYS A 14 6.10 -2.21 6.68
C LYS A 14 5.05 -1.21 7.13
N CYS A 15 5.02 -0.87 8.43
CA CYS A 15 4.09 0.13 8.95
C CYS A 15 4.27 1.49 8.28
N LYS A 16 5.52 1.95 8.16
CA LYS A 16 5.83 3.24 7.54
C LYS A 16 5.47 3.25 6.05
N SER A 17 5.71 2.15 5.35
CA SER A 17 5.35 1.99 3.94
C SER A 17 3.85 1.96 3.73
N ILE A 18 3.08 1.23 4.55
CA ILE A 18 1.60 1.26 4.50
C ILE A 18 1.10 2.69 4.66
N LEU A 19 1.60 3.40 5.68
CA LEU A 19 1.20 4.77 5.94
C LEU A 19 1.57 5.74 4.80
N ALA A 20 2.66 5.49 4.08
CA ALA A 20 3.09 6.32 2.94
C ALA A 20 2.38 5.96 1.63
N SER A 21 1.98 4.70 1.48
CA SER A 21 1.35 4.18 0.25
C SER A 21 -0.11 4.56 0.09
N ASN A 22 -0.77 5.00 1.15
CA ASN A 22 -2.18 5.37 1.15
C ASN A 22 -2.37 6.88 1.39
N TRP A 23 -3.56 7.39 1.08
CA TRP A 23 -4.01 8.76 1.34
C TRP A 23 -5.34 8.80 2.07
N ILE A 24 -5.92 7.63 2.36
CA ILE A 24 -7.19 7.47 3.04
C ILE A 24 -6.99 6.60 4.28
N GLY A 25 -7.58 7.01 5.38
CA GLY A 25 -7.68 6.20 6.59
C GLY A 25 -9.01 6.38 7.28
N HIS A 26 -9.24 5.58 8.33
CA HIS A 26 -10.39 5.73 9.20
C HIS A 26 -9.94 6.40 10.49
N LEU A 27 -10.48 7.58 10.77
CA LEU A 27 -10.26 8.29 12.02
C LEU A 27 -11.37 7.91 12.99
N ASN A 28 -10.96 7.53 14.20
CA ASN A 28 -11.85 7.23 15.30
C ASN A 28 -11.63 8.26 16.40
N THR A 29 -12.68 8.95 16.82
CA THR A 29 -12.63 9.89 17.94
C THR A 29 -13.72 9.57 18.96
N VAL A 30 -13.49 9.98 20.20
CA VAL A 30 -14.44 9.82 21.30
C VAL A 30 -15.59 10.81 21.08
N LYS A 31 -16.85 10.35 21.11
CA LYS A 31 -18.01 11.24 20.89
C LYS A 31 -18.14 12.24 22.04
N ALA A 32 -18.30 13.51 21.70
CA ALA A 32 -18.64 14.55 22.66
C ALA A 32 -20.16 14.66 22.86
N ASP A 33 -20.58 15.04 24.07
CA ASP A 33 -21.93 15.53 24.37
C ASP A 33 -21.89 16.80 25.23
N ALA A 34 -23.07 17.34 25.56
CA ALA A 34 -23.19 18.57 26.34
C ALA A 34 -22.65 18.47 27.79
N LYS A 35 -22.35 17.26 28.29
CA LYS A 35 -21.82 16.98 29.63
C LYS A 35 -20.34 16.56 29.63
N GLY A 36 -19.77 16.22 28.47
CA GLY A 36 -18.37 15.82 28.31
C GLY A 36 -18.18 14.71 27.28
N SER A 37 -17.12 13.90 27.42
CA SER A 37 -16.86 12.75 26.56
C SER A 37 -17.78 11.57 26.89
N LYS A 38 -18.32 10.91 25.86
CA LYS A 38 -19.01 9.62 25.96
C LYS A 38 -18.04 8.46 25.71
N GLU A 39 -18.39 7.26 26.14
CA GLU A 39 -17.62 6.04 25.79
C GLU A 39 -17.84 5.58 24.34
N ASP A 40 -18.76 6.20 23.60
CA ASP A 40 -19.03 5.89 22.21
C ASP A 40 -17.95 6.43 21.25
N ILE A 41 -17.65 5.66 20.21
CA ILE A 41 -16.70 6.04 19.16
C ILE A 41 -17.41 6.55 17.92
N TYR A 42 -16.92 7.66 17.35
CA TYR A 42 -17.28 8.13 16.02
C TYR A 42 -16.17 7.77 15.03
N THR A 43 -16.54 7.12 13.94
CA THR A 43 -15.61 6.67 12.89
C THR A 43 -16.01 7.27 11.56
N SER A 44 -15.08 7.94 10.88
CA SER A 44 -15.29 8.36 9.50
C SER A 44 -14.02 8.19 8.67
N LYS A 45 -14.21 8.19 7.35
CA LYS A 45 -13.12 8.12 6.39
C LYS A 45 -12.57 9.53 6.18
N VAL A 46 -11.27 9.70 6.32
CA VAL A 46 -10.57 10.97 6.17
C VAL A 46 -9.40 10.84 5.21
N LYS A 47 -9.03 11.95 4.58
CA LYS A 47 -7.82 12.02 3.76
C LYS A 47 -6.64 12.55 4.56
N TYR A 48 -5.45 12.11 4.21
CA TYR A 48 -4.24 12.51 4.91
C TYR A 48 -3.01 12.53 4.00
N ILE A 49 -1.99 13.25 4.44
CA ILE A 49 -0.63 13.13 3.92
C ILE A 49 0.35 12.80 5.05
N LEU A 50 1.51 12.28 4.67
CA LEU A 50 2.65 12.17 5.56
C LEU A 50 3.59 13.36 5.39
N LYS A 51 3.92 14.01 6.51
CA LYS A 51 4.98 15.04 6.58
C LYS A 51 5.92 14.69 7.71
N LYS A 52 7.21 14.45 7.37
CA LYS A 52 8.25 13.99 8.31
C LYS A 52 7.82 12.75 9.13
N GLY A 53 7.14 11.80 8.47
CA GLY A 53 6.66 10.57 9.11
C GLY A 53 5.39 10.71 9.96
N ARG A 54 4.81 11.92 10.07
CA ARG A 54 3.58 12.15 10.84
C ARG A 54 2.37 12.35 9.93
N PRO A 55 1.20 11.75 10.25
CA PRO A 55 -0.04 12.00 9.52
C PRO A 55 -0.58 13.41 9.78
N TYR A 56 -0.90 14.10 8.69
CA TYR A 56 -1.67 15.34 8.67
C TYR A 56 -3.01 15.03 8.01
N ILE A 57 -4.12 15.29 8.69
CA ILE A 57 -5.45 14.79 8.35
C ILE A 57 -6.35 15.97 7.99
N TRP A 58 -7.06 15.86 6.88
CA TRP A 58 -8.07 16.82 6.43
C TRP A 58 -9.44 16.31 6.84
N VAL A 59 -10.15 17.14 7.62
CA VAL A 59 -11.49 16.85 8.12
C VAL A 59 -12.43 17.95 7.64
N PRO A 60 -13.48 17.65 6.86
CA PRO A 60 -14.47 18.64 6.47
C PRO A 60 -15.03 19.38 7.69
N GLU A 61 -15.24 20.70 7.63
CA GLU A 61 -15.73 21.50 8.78
C GLU A 61 -17.05 20.98 9.37
N LYS A 62 -17.88 20.33 8.56
CA LYS A 62 -19.19 19.78 8.97
C LYS A 62 -19.10 18.45 9.73
N GLU A 63 -17.93 17.82 9.77
CA GLU A 63 -17.73 16.52 10.42
C GLU A 63 -17.69 16.61 11.95
N LEU A 64 -18.25 15.60 12.63
CA LEU A 64 -18.30 15.54 14.10
C LEU A 64 -16.91 15.39 14.75
N HIS A 65 -15.91 14.93 13.99
CA HIS A 65 -14.53 14.90 14.45
C HIS A 65 -14.05 16.28 14.95
N ASN A 66 -14.55 17.38 14.37
CA ASN A 66 -14.13 18.72 14.77
C ASN A 66 -14.58 19.07 16.19
N VAL A 67 -15.77 18.64 16.59
CA VAL A 67 -16.29 18.87 17.94
C VAL A 67 -15.68 17.87 18.92
N ASN A 68 -15.60 16.60 18.52
CA ASN A 68 -15.06 15.53 19.35
C ASN A 68 -13.61 15.84 19.80
N THR A 69 -12.75 16.25 18.87
CA THR A 69 -11.32 16.51 19.14
C THR A 69 -11.06 17.74 20.01
N VAL A 70 -12.02 18.68 20.10
CA VAL A 70 -11.93 19.84 20.99
C VAL A 70 -12.20 19.44 22.45
N ILE A 71 -13.08 18.47 22.66
CA ILE A 71 -13.44 17.97 23.99
C ILE A 71 -12.44 16.91 24.46
N ASP A 72 -12.05 16.01 23.55
CA ASP A 72 -11.15 14.90 23.82
C ASP A 72 -10.22 14.69 22.61
N GLU A 73 -8.94 15.01 22.77
CA GLU A 73 -7.97 14.90 21.69
C GLU A 73 -7.62 13.44 21.36
N ARG A 74 -7.98 12.47 22.23
CA ARG A 74 -7.63 11.07 22.01
C ARG A 74 -8.35 10.50 20.82
N GLY A 75 -7.60 9.81 19.98
CA GLY A 75 -8.14 9.12 18.82
C GLY A 75 -7.33 7.90 18.41
N SER A 76 -7.89 7.15 17.48
CA SER A 76 -7.14 6.15 16.73
C SER A 76 -7.28 6.36 15.24
N PHE A 77 -6.27 5.96 14.49
CA PHE A 77 -6.21 6.10 13.05
C PHE A 77 -5.83 4.78 12.41
N ALA A 78 -6.71 4.24 11.56
CA ALA A 78 -6.51 2.96 10.89
C ALA A 78 -6.25 3.15 9.40
N VAL A 79 -5.14 2.60 8.90
CA VAL A 79 -4.73 2.70 7.49
C VAL A 79 -4.42 1.32 6.96
N ALA A 80 -5.03 0.96 5.83
CA ALA A 80 -4.75 -0.30 5.14
C ALA A 80 -3.74 -0.08 4.02
N SER A 81 -2.98 -1.12 3.68
CA SER A 81 -2.23 -1.15 2.43
C SER A 81 -3.20 -0.95 1.27
N PRO A 82 -2.90 -0.08 0.30
CA PRO A 82 -3.73 0.05 -0.88
C PRO A 82 -3.73 -1.29 -1.62
N PHE A 83 -4.89 -1.68 -2.13
CA PHE A 83 -5.05 -2.88 -2.93
C PHE A 83 -5.97 -2.55 -4.11
N PRO A 84 -5.52 -2.75 -5.36
CA PRO A 84 -6.35 -2.46 -6.51
C PRO A 84 -7.52 -3.43 -6.66
N GLY A 85 -8.59 -2.95 -7.31
CA GLY A 85 -9.89 -3.59 -7.42
C GLY A 85 -9.87 -5.08 -7.79
N PRO A 86 -9.10 -5.53 -8.81
CA PRO A 86 -9.05 -6.95 -9.19
C PRO A 86 -8.62 -7.87 -8.04
N LEU A 87 -7.80 -7.37 -7.10
CA LEU A 87 -7.36 -8.14 -5.94
C LEU A 87 -8.43 -8.23 -4.85
N ALA A 88 -9.37 -7.29 -4.76
CA ALA A 88 -10.35 -7.24 -3.68
C ALA A 88 -11.16 -8.53 -3.56
N ASN A 89 -11.70 -9.01 -4.70
CA ASN A 89 -12.48 -10.25 -4.75
C ASN A 89 -11.62 -11.48 -4.48
N LEU A 90 -10.38 -11.47 -4.97
CA LEU A 90 -9.42 -12.55 -4.76
C LEU A 90 -9.07 -12.69 -3.27
N LEU A 91 -8.65 -11.59 -2.62
CA LEU A 91 -8.35 -11.53 -1.20
C LEU A 91 -9.54 -12.04 -0.36
N LYS A 92 -10.75 -11.55 -0.68
CA LYS A 92 -11.99 -12.00 -0.02
C LYS A 92 -12.21 -13.51 -0.16
N SER A 93 -11.97 -14.09 -1.35
CA SER A 93 -12.12 -15.54 -1.58
C SER A 93 -11.13 -16.37 -0.75
N MET A 94 -9.96 -15.81 -0.45
CA MET A 94 -8.94 -16.42 0.40
C MET A 94 -9.15 -16.14 1.90
N LYS A 95 -10.22 -15.42 2.27
CA LYS A 95 -10.42 -14.87 3.63
C LYS A 95 -9.23 -14.03 4.11
N MET A 96 -8.50 -13.42 3.17
CA MET A 96 -7.40 -12.52 3.43
C MET A 96 -7.91 -11.08 3.35
N LEU A 97 -7.43 -10.23 4.25
CA LEU A 97 -7.64 -8.79 4.22
C LEU A 97 -6.33 -8.09 3.83
N PRO A 98 -6.38 -6.85 3.32
CA PRO A 98 -5.17 -6.06 3.16
C PRO A 98 -4.52 -5.84 4.54
N ALA A 99 -3.20 -6.01 4.61
CA ALA A 99 -2.43 -5.67 5.80
C ALA A 99 -2.69 -4.21 6.17
N ARG A 100 -2.76 -3.91 7.46
CA ARG A 100 -3.13 -2.58 7.96
C ARG A 100 -2.37 -2.23 9.22
N ILE A 101 -2.38 -0.94 9.54
CA ILE A 101 -1.86 -0.41 10.79
C ILE A 101 -3.02 0.22 11.57
N ALA A 102 -3.01 0.02 12.88
CA ALA A 102 -3.86 0.72 13.83
C ALA A 102 -2.94 1.59 14.68
N LEU A 103 -3.16 2.90 14.60
CA LEU A 103 -2.41 3.91 15.34
C LEU A 103 -3.29 4.43 16.47
N THR A 104 -2.73 4.64 17.65
CA THR A 104 -3.40 5.40 18.72
C THR A 104 -2.58 6.65 19.04
N GLY A 105 -3.24 7.67 19.55
CA GLY A 105 -2.59 8.95 19.83
C GLY A 105 -3.55 10.12 19.94
N ASP A 106 -3.00 11.31 19.80
CA ASP A 106 -3.75 12.57 19.94
C ASP A 106 -3.95 13.25 18.59
N VAL A 107 -5.15 13.74 18.35
CA VAL A 107 -5.59 14.41 17.12
C VAL A 107 -5.60 15.92 17.37
N VAL A 108 -4.47 16.57 17.10
CA VAL A 108 -4.26 17.97 17.48
C VAL A 108 -4.58 18.90 16.32
N CYS A 109 -5.52 19.82 16.54
CA CYS A 109 -5.89 20.84 15.55
C CYS A 109 -4.72 21.79 15.25
N LEU A 110 -4.47 22.06 13.97
CA LEU A 110 -3.45 23.00 13.55
C LEU A 110 -3.98 24.43 13.54
N LYS A 111 -3.21 25.35 14.12
CA LYS A 111 -3.41 26.79 13.96
C LYS A 111 -3.23 27.19 12.50
N GLU A 112 -3.87 28.29 12.11
CA GLU A 112 -3.95 28.77 10.72
C GLU A 112 -2.60 28.80 9.99
N ASP A 113 -1.54 29.35 10.60
CA ASP A 113 -0.20 29.40 9.97
C ASP A 113 0.36 28.00 9.68
N LYS A 114 0.17 27.06 10.62
CA LYS A 114 0.63 25.67 10.45
C LYS A 114 -0.23 24.90 9.47
N ALA A 115 -1.53 25.23 9.38
CA ALA A 115 -2.45 24.69 8.41
C ALA A 115 -2.05 25.12 6.99
N LYS A 116 -1.73 26.40 6.77
CA LYS A 116 -1.20 26.91 5.49
C LYS A 116 0.06 26.15 5.04
N LEU A 117 1.02 25.97 5.95
CA LEU A 117 2.24 25.17 5.70
C LEU A 117 1.98 23.68 5.44
N ALA A 118 0.84 23.14 5.90
CA ALA A 118 0.43 21.77 5.59
C ALA A 118 -0.16 21.69 4.17
N THR A 119 -0.99 22.67 3.79
CA THR A 119 -1.55 22.79 2.43
C THR A 119 -0.48 23.04 1.37
N GLU A 120 0.53 23.88 1.65
CA GLU A 120 1.69 24.05 0.76
C GLU A 120 2.46 22.74 0.58
N SER A 121 2.65 21.99 1.68
CA SER A 121 3.30 20.69 1.63
C SER A 121 2.50 19.67 0.82
N LEU A 122 1.17 19.72 0.89
CA LEU A 122 0.27 18.90 0.08
C LEU A 122 0.47 19.20 -1.41
N ASN A 123 0.48 20.48 -1.79
CA ASN A 123 0.69 20.90 -3.19
C ASN A 123 2.05 20.43 -3.72
N ASN A 124 3.13 20.62 -2.94
CA ASN A 124 4.47 20.18 -3.32
C ASN A 124 4.56 18.65 -3.50
N ILE A 125 3.87 17.89 -2.63
CA ILE A 125 3.79 16.43 -2.74
C ILE A 125 3.12 16.03 -4.05
N ILE A 126 1.94 16.58 -4.33
CA ILE A 126 1.17 16.28 -5.56
C ILE A 126 2.03 16.59 -6.80
N GLN A 127 2.66 17.77 -6.84
CA GLN A 127 3.54 18.16 -7.94
C GLN A 127 4.73 17.22 -8.09
N SER A 128 5.41 16.87 -7.00
CA SER A 128 6.56 15.96 -7.05
C SER A 128 6.21 14.57 -7.59
N GLU A 129 5.05 14.04 -7.22
CA GLU A 129 4.56 12.75 -7.71
C GLU A 129 4.21 12.82 -9.19
N GLN A 130 3.56 13.90 -9.63
CA GLN A 130 3.19 14.09 -11.03
C GLN A 130 4.41 14.29 -11.93
N SER A 131 5.39 15.08 -11.48
CA SER A 131 6.66 15.27 -12.19
C SER A 131 7.37 13.93 -12.37
N ALA A 132 7.53 13.14 -11.29
CA ALA A 132 8.16 11.83 -11.35
C ALA A 132 7.46 10.86 -12.32
N ILE A 133 6.12 10.89 -12.38
CA ILE A 133 5.36 10.09 -13.35
C ILE A 133 5.59 10.59 -14.78
N SER A 134 5.61 11.91 -14.99
CA SER A 134 5.78 12.52 -16.32
C SER A 134 7.18 12.35 -16.91
N GLU A 135 8.20 12.30 -16.06
CA GLU A 135 9.61 12.14 -16.42
C GLU A 135 10.03 10.66 -16.52
N SER A 136 9.11 9.73 -16.22
CA SER A 136 9.39 8.30 -16.25
C SER A 136 9.65 7.76 -17.66
N SER A 137 10.47 6.71 -17.74
CA SER A 137 10.80 6.01 -18.96
C SER A 137 9.55 5.42 -19.63
N PHE A 138 9.66 5.08 -20.92
CA PHE A 138 8.56 4.47 -21.66
C PHE A 138 8.02 3.20 -20.98
N THR A 139 8.89 2.36 -20.44
CA THR A 139 8.53 1.11 -19.75
C THR A 139 7.71 1.40 -18.50
N VAL A 140 8.20 2.29 -17.63
CA VAL A 140 7.50 2.68 -16.40
C VAL A 140 6.18 3.36 -16.73
N SER A 141 6.20 4.31 -17.66
CA SER A 141 4.99 5.02 -18.10
C SER A 141 3.94 4.06 -18.64
N GLY A 142 4.34 3.04 -19.40
CA GLY A 142 3.46 1.96 -19.87
C GLY A 142 2.80 1.20 -18.72
N VAL A 143 3.55 0.90 -17.65
CA VAL A 143 3.01 0.25 -16.45
C VAL A 143 2.01 1.15 -15.74
N LEU A 144 2.40 2.39 -15.43
CA LEU A 144 1.61 3.34 -14.66
C LEU A 144 0.32 3.77 -15.39
N ARG A 145 0.38 3.95 -16.72
CA ARG A 145 -0.80 4.30 -17.54
C ARG A 145 -1.81 3.17 -17.68
N SER A 146 -1.38 1.92 -17.48
CA SER A 146 -2.30 0.78 -17.46
C SER A 146 -3.13 0.71 -16.19
N SER A 147 -2.76 1.49 -15.16
CA SER A 147 -3.45 1.55 -13.87
C SER A 147 -4.74 2.37 -13.95
N ASN A 148 -5.74 2.01 -13.16
CA ASN A 148 -6.92 2.84 -12.96
C ASN A 148 -6.61 4.00 -12.02
N LEU A 149 -6.17 5.12 -12.62
CA LEU A 149 -5.72 6.33 -11.94
C LEU A 149 -6.71 6.86 -10.90
N ILE A 150 -8.02 6.73 -11.14
CA ILE A 150 -9.06 7.21 -10.21
C ILE A 150 -8.97 6.46 -8.87
N SER A 151 -8.65 5.17 -8.90
CA SER A 151 -8.61 4.31 -7.72
C SER A 151 -7.22 4.12 -7.11
N THR A 152 -6.16 4.39 -7.87
CA THR A 152 -4.78 4.07 -7.47
C THR A 152 -3.87 5.28 -7.36
N SER A 153 -4.19 6.39 -8.02
CA SER A 153 -3.34 7.57 -7.99
C SER A 153 -3.61 8.40 -6.74
N ARG A 154 -2.59 8.46 -5.90
CA ARG A 154 -2.58 9.25 -4.67
C ARG A 154 -2.70 10.75 -4.97
N SER A 155 -1.87 11.25 -5.87
CA SER A 155 -1.86 12.66 -6.27
C SER A 155 -3.19 13.12 -6.85
N GLU A 156 -3.80 12.34 -7.75
CA GLU A 156 -5.10 12.67 -8.33
C GLU A 156 -6.20 12.70 -7.27
N SER A 157 -6.18 11.74 -6.34
CA SER A 157 -7.15 11.71 -5.24
C SER A 157 -6.97 12.85 -4.24
N LEU A 158 -5.75 13.34 -4.05
CA LEU A 158 -5.44 14.40 -3.09
C LEU A 158 -5.74 15.81 -3.64
N LYS A 159 -5.87 15.98 -4.96
CA LYS A 159 -6.22 17.27 -5.58
C LYS A 159 -7.52 17.85 -5.04
N GLU A 160 -8.49 17.01 -4.69
CA GLU A 160 -9.78 17.51 -4.18
C GLU A 160 -9.64 18.34 -2.89
N LEU A 161 -8.59 18.08 -2.10
CA LEU A 161 -8.32 18.81 -0.86
C LEU A 161 -7.81 20.23 -1.10
N LEU A 162 -7.42 20.54 -2.35
CA LEU A 162 -7.01 21.88 -2.78
C LEU A 162 -8.17 22.67 -3.39
N ASN A 163 -9.35 22.05 -3.58
CA ASN A 163 -10.52 22.75 -4.10
C ASN A 163 -11.11 23.69 -3.04
N GLU A 164 -11.53 24.88 -3.46
CA GLU A 164 -12.09 25.90 -2.55
C GLU A 164 -13.56 25.63 -2.15
N ASP A 165 -14.23 24.68 -2.81
CA ASP A 165 -15.66 24.39 -2.60
C ASP A 165 -15.95 23.77 -1.22
N GLU A 166 -14.99 23.06 -0.63
CA GLU A 166 -15.12 22.45 0.69
C GLU A 166 -14.03 22.97 1.63
N LYS A 167 -14.45 23.38 2.83
CA LYS A 167 -13.53 23.83 3.87
C LYS A 167 -13.13 22.68 4.76
N TYR A 168 -11.84 22.59 5.04
CA TYR A 168 -11.25 21.55 5.87
C TYR A 168 -10.56 22.14 7.10
N THR A 169 -10.77 21.51 8.25
CA THR A 169 -9.91 21.66 9.41
C THR A 169 -8.77 20.66 9.31
N ILE A 170 -7.54 21.12 9.52
CA ILE A 170 -6.33 20.29 9.39
C ILE A 170 -5.83 19.88 10.77
N TYR A 171 -5.67 18.58 10.97
CA TYR A 171 -5.17 18.00 12.20
C TYR A 171 -3.79 17.36 12.00
N ARG A 172 -2.99 17.33 13.07
CA ARG A 172 -1.78 16.52 13.15
C ARG A 172 -2.03 15.36 14.11
N PHE A 173 -1.81 14.14 13.65
CA PHE A 173 -1.89 12.95 14.49
C PHE A 173 -0.56 12.73 15.22
N ASN A 174 -0.57 12.84 16.55
CA ASN A 174 0.58 12.56 17.40
C ASN A 174 0.51 11.11 17.85
N LEU A 175 1.32 10.26 17.23
CA LEU A 175 1.35 8.83 17.48
C LEU A 175 1.86 8.49 18.89
N SER A 176 1.14 7.62 19.60
CA SER A 176 1.53 7.07 20.92
C SER A 176 1.67 5.54 20.91
N SER A 177 0.99 4.82 20.02
CA SER A 177 1.24 3.40 19.75
C SER A 177 0.91 3.01 18.31
N CYS A 178 1.52 1.91 17.84
CA CYS A 178 1.27 1.36 16.51
C CYS A 178 1.18 -0.17 16.56
N THR A 179 0.05 -0.70 16.11
CA THR A 179 -0.18 -2.13 15.93
C THR A 179 -0.21 -2.43 14.43
N PHE A 180 0.65 -3.33 13.98
CA PHE A 180 0.55 -3.92 12.64
C PHE A 180 -0.45 -5.08 12.67
N VAL A 181 -1.30 -5.16 11.66
CA VAL A 181 -2.25 -6.26 11.46
C VAL A 181 -1.97 -6.89 10.10
N ASP A 182 -1.62 -8.17 10.10
CA ASP A 182 -1.35 -8.92 8.87
C ASP A 182 -2.64 -9.27 8.10
N GLY A 183 -2.48 -9.87 6.92
CA GLY A 183 -3.62 -10.19 6.06
C GLY A 183 -4.53 -11.30 6.60
N TYR A 184 -4.07 -12.08 7.57
CA TYR A 184 -4.81 -13.16 8.20
C TYR A 184 -5.41 -12.76 9.56
N GLY A 185 -5.22 -11.51 9.97
CA GLY A 185 -5.74 -10.95 11.21
C GLY A 185 -4.80 -11.09 12.41
N GLY A 186 -3.56 -11.56 12.21
CA GLY A 186 -2.53 -11.54 13.24
C GLY A 186 -2.14 -10.10 13.60
N THR A 187 -2.01 -9.82 14.89
CA THR A 187 -1.65 -8.49 15.40
C THR A 187 -0.26 -8.49 16.01
N HIS A 188 0.48 -7.40 15.77
CA HIS A 188 1.86 -7.24 16.19
C HIS A 188 2.07 -5.81 16.67
N GLU A 189 2.35 -5.64 17.96
CA GLU A 189 2.77 -4.35 18.51
C GLU A 189 4.13 -3.96 17.95
N VAL A 190 4.28 -2.69 17.57
CA VAL A 190 5.50 -2.16 16.96
C VAL A 190 5.99 -0.98 17.78
N ASP A 191 7.24 -1.06 18.19
CA ASP A 191 7.93 0.01 18.91
C ASP A 191 8.00 1.28 18.05
N LEU A 192 7.55 2.40 18.63
CA LEU A 192 7.54 3.69 17.98
C LEU A 192 8.94 4.20 17.65
N GLU A 193 9.94 3.97 18.51
CA GLU A 193 11.31 4.40 18.25
C GLU A 193 11.84 3.76 16.97
N HIS A 194 11.49 2.49 16.74
CA HIS A 194 11.84 1.78 15.53
C HIS A 194 11.08 2.29 14.29
N ILE A 195 9.82 2.73 14.42
CA ILE A 195 9.05 3.34 13.31
C ILE A 195 9.65 4.70 12.93
N GLU A 196 10.01 5.52 13.92
CA GLU A 196 10.64 6.81 13.72
C GLU A 196 12.00 6.67 13.02
N ALA A 197 12.84 5.72 13.48
CA ALA A 197 14.14 5.42 12.90
C ALA A 197 14.08 4.75 11.51
N SER A 198 12.97 4.10 11.17
CA SER A 198 12.81 3.39 9.89
C SER A 198 12.68 4.35 8.71
N LYS A 199 13.13 3.92 7.53
CA LYS A 199 12.91 4.67 6.27
C LYS A 199 11.63 4.19 5.59
N VAL A 200 10.94 5.11 4.92
CA VAL A 200 9.83 4.78 4.02
C VAL A 200 10.41 4.01 2.84
N ASP A 201 9.72 2.96 2.39
CA ASP A 201 10.10 2.27 1.17
C ASP A 201 9.99 3.20 -0.04
N PRO A 202 11.02 3.27 -0.92
CA PRO A 202 11.01 4.20 -2.05
C PRO A 202 9.87 3.96 -3.04
N LEU A 203 9.28 2.76 -3.08
CA LEU A 203 8.18 2.41 -3.95
C LEU A 203 6.81 2.66 -3.33
N ALA A 204 6.74 2.98 -2.02
CA ALA A 204 5.49 3.04 -1.27
C ALA A 204 4.44 3.93 -1.96
N THR A 205 4.84 5.14 -2.37
CA THR A 205 3.97 6.13 -3.01
C THR A 205 3.32 5.63 -4.30
N TYR A 206 4.03 4.80 -5.07
CA TYR A 206 3.57 4.31 -6.38
C TYR A 206 3.04 2.87 -6.34
N SER A 207 3.08 2.23 -5.17
CA SER A 207 2.77 0.81 -5.00
C SER A 207 1.40 0.42 -5.57
N ALA A 208 0.35 1.18 -5.27
CA ALA A 208 -0.99 0.93 -5.78
C ALA A 208 -1.03 0.94 -7.32
N MET A 209 -0.36 1.92 -7.95
CA MET A 209 -0.33 2.08 -9.40
C MET A 209 0.51 1.01 -10.09
N LEU A 210 1.66 0.64 -9.51
CA LEU A 210 2.52 -0.41 -10.04
C LEU A 210 1.80 -1.77 -9.99
N ILE A 211 1.22 -2.10 -8.84
CA ILE A 211 0.50 -3.37 -8.64
C ILE A 211 -0.69 -3.47 -9.60
N ASP A 212 -1.54 -2.43 -9.67
CA ASP A 212 -2.69 -2.44 -10.57
C ASP A 212 -2.24 -2.48 -12.02
N GLY A 213 -1.34 -1.58 -12.41
CA GLY A 213 -0.82 -1.48 -13.77
C GLY A 213 -0.32 -2.84 -14.27
N ILE A 214 0.50 -3.54 -13.47
CA ILE A 214 1.00 -4.89 -13.80
C ILE A 214 -0.15 -5.89 -13.95
N ASN A 215 -1.08 -5.91 -12.98
CA ASN A 215 -2.18 -6.86 -12.98
C ASN A 215 -3.22 -6.64 -14.09
N GLN A 216 -3.36 -5.42 -14.61
CA GLN A 216 -4.28 -5.11 -15.71
C GLN A 216 -3.80 -5.65 -17.07
N SER A 217 -2.51 -5.98 -17.21
CA SER A 217 -1.97 -6.52 -18.47
C SER A 217 -1.86 -8.03 -18.44
N ASP A 218 -2.57 -8.68 -19.36
CA ASP A 218 -2.50 -10.13 -19.51
C ASP A 218 -1.09 -10.62 -19.84
N ALA A 219 -0.31 -9.86 -20.60
CA ALA A 219 1.09 -10.20 -20.90
C ALA A 219 1.94 -10.22 -19.62
N ARG A 220 1.81 -9.20 -18.77
CA ARG A 220 2.54 -9.12 -17.49
C ARG A 220 2.06 -10.16 -16.48
N ARG A 221 0.75 -10.48 -16.41
CA ARG A 221 0.26 -11.61 -15.59
C ARG A 221 0.81 -12.96 -16.06
N ARG A 222 0.95 -13.17 -17.37
CA ARG A 222 1.63 -14.36 -17.91
C ARG A 222 3.10 -14.40 -17.54
N ALA A 223 3.80 -13.26 -17.55
CA ALA A 223 5.18 -13.18 -17.07
C ALA A 223 5.28 -13.57 -15.58
N LEU A 224 4.36 -13.12 -14.72
CA LEU A 224 4.31 -13.56 -13.31
C LEU A 224 4.09 -15.06 -13.16
N THR A 225 3.26 -15.66 -14.02
CA THR A 225 3.06 -17.11 -14.07
C THR A 225 4.34 -17.84 -14.46
N LEU A 226 5.06 -17.31 -15.47
CA LEU A 226 6.36 -17.81 -15.88
C LEU A 226 7.40 -17.69 -14.75
N PHE A 227 7.36 -16.61 -13.96
CA PHE A 227 8.23 -16.46 -12.79
C PHE A 227 7.98 -17.54 -11.74
N CYS A 228 6.71 -17.84 -11.45
CA CYS A 228 6.34 -18.92 -10.53
C CYS A 228 6.95 -20.24 -10.98
N PHE A 229 6.90 -20.55 -12.28
CA PHE A 229 7.47 -21.76 -12.84
C PHE A 229 9.01 -21.75 -12.76
N VAL A 230 9.66 -20.73 -13.30
CA VAL A 230 11.13 -20.71 -13.49
C VAL A 230 11.88 -20.57 -12.17
N TYR A 231 11.44 -19.68 -11.27
CA TYR A 231 12.21 -19.37 -10.06
C TYR A 231 11.81 -20.21 -8.84
N LEU A 232 10.56 -20.68 -8.80
CA LEU A 232 9.98 -21.36 -7.63
C LEU A 232 9.48 -22.76 -7.92
N ASN A 233 9.60 -23.24 -9.17
CA ASN A 233 9.10 -24.54 -9.63
C ASN A 233 7.61 -24.76 -9.31
N ALA A 234 6.82 -23.69 -9.42
CA ALA A 234 5.39 -23.69 -9.16
C ALA A 234 4.61 -23.55 -10.46
N ASN A 235 3.83 -24.58 -10.82
CA ASN A 235 2.98 -24.57 -12.02
C ASN A 235 1.68 -23.79 -11.75
N ALA A 236 1.78 -22.47 -11.73
CA ALA A 236 0.61 -21.59 -11.61
C ALA A 236 -0.15 -21.54 -12.95
N ARG A 237 -1.49 -21.51 -12.91
CA ARG A 237 -2.34 -21.24 -14.08
C ARG A 237 -2.61 -19.76 -14.30
N ASP A 238 -2.50 -18.98 -13.22
CA ASP A 238 -2.71 -17.55 -13.20
C ASP A 238 -1.93 -16.96 -12.03
N ALA A 239 -1.60 -15.67 -12.11
CA ALA A 239 -0.77 -15.00 -11.13
C ALA A 239 -1.09 -13.51 -11.01
N TYR A 240 -1.21 -13.03 -9.78
CA TYR A 240 -1.44 -11.62 -9.45
C TYR A 240 -0.36 -11.12 -8.52
N MET A 241 0.27 -9.98 -8.85
CA MET A 241 1.09 -9.25 -7.89
C MET A 241 0.19 -8.64 -6.83
N PHE A 242 0.54 -8.73 -5.55
CA PHE A 242 -0.30 -8.15 -4.48
C PHE A 242 0.45 -7.26 -3.50
N SER A 243 1.78 -7.30 -3.49
CA SER A 243 2.63 -6.47 -2.64
C SER A 243 3.98 -6.25 -3.32
N ILE A 244 4.59 -5.09 -3.10
CA ILE A 244 5.92 -4.71 -3.59
C ILE A 244 6.70 -3.97 -2.51
N ASP A 245 8.02 -4.06 -2.57
CA ASP A 245 8.96 -3.24 -1.81
C ASP A 245 10.31 -3.18 -2.54
N HIS A 246 11.25 -2.38 -2.05
CA HIS A 246 12.59 -2.25 -2.67
C HIS A 246 13.36 -3.57 -2.76
N LYS A 247 12.99 -4.62 -2.03
CA LYS A 247 13.68 -5.93 -2.06
C LYS A 247 13.03 -6.92 -3.00
N GLY A 248 11.85 -6.62 -3.56
CA GLY A 248 11.13 -7.54 -4.44
C GLY A 248 9.62 -7.35 -4.42
N PHE A 249 8.91 -8.46 -4.61
CA PHE A 249 7.46 -8.43 -4.73
C PHE A 249 6.83 -9.77 -4.34
N ASP A 250 5.55 -9.72 -4.01
CA ASP A 250 4.75 -10.87 -3.64
C ASP A 250 3.66 -11.14 -4.69
N VAL A 251 3.48 -12.41 -5.02
CA VAL A 251 2.53 -12.90 -6.03
C VAL A 251 1.59 -13.93 -5.41
N LEU A 252 0.30 -13.82 -5.73
CA LEU A 252 -0.69 -14.87 -5.55
C LEU A 252 -0.72 -15.71 -6.83
N GLY A 253 -0.18 -16.94 -6.77
CA GLY A 253 -0.22 -17.89 -7.86
C GLY A 253 -1.32 -18.94 -7.67
N LYS A 254 -2.11 -19.19 -8.71
CA LYS A 254 -3.17 -20.21 -8.71
C LYS A 254 -2.58 -21.58 -9.07
N VAL A 255 -2.34 -22.42 -8.07
CA VAL A 255 -1.66 -23.72 -8.24
C VAL A 255 -2.60 -24.90 -8.03
N PRO A 256 -2.33 -26.08 -8.62
CA PRO A 256 -3.09 -27.29 -8.34
C PRO A 256 -2.97 -27.69 -6.87
N SER A 257 -4.09 -28.05 -6.26
CA SER A 257 -4.12 -28.69 -4.95
C SER A 257 -3.51 -30.08 -5.05
N GLN A 258 -2.87 -30.54 -3.98
CA GLN A 258 -2.46 -31.94 -3.89
C GLN A 258 -3.71 -32.82 -4.04
N ALA A 259 -3.68 -33.76 -4.99
CA ALA A 259 -4.85 -34.49 -5.44
C ALA A 259 -5.64 -35.10 -4.27
N THR A 260 -6.90 -34.71 -4.11
CA THR A 260 -7.89 -35.55 -3.43
C THR A 260 -8.21 -36.75 -4.32
N LYS A 261 -8.64 -37.85 -3.70
CA LYS A 261 -8.80 -39.17 -4.34
C LYS A 261 -9.74 -39.21 -5.56
N ASP A 262 -10.47 -38.13 -5.85
CA ASP A 262 -11.53 -38.07 -6.86
C ASP A 262 -11.12 -37.44 -8.21
N GLY A 263 -9.81 -37.22 -8.45
CA GLY A 263 -9.27 -36.95 -9.79
C GLY A 263 -9.59 -35.59 -10.42
N LEU A 264 -10.46 -34.78 -9.81
CA LEU A 264 -10.63 -33.37 -10.15
C LEU A 264 -9.65 -32.54 -9.30
N GLY A 265 -8.51 -32.16 -9.88
CA GLY A 265 -7.56 -31.28 -9.20
C GLY A 265 -8.15 -29.90 -8.95
N GLU A 266 -8.58 -29.62 -7.73
CA GLU A 266 -8.98 -28.28 -7.31
C GLU A 266 -7.79 -27.32 -7.38
N TYR A 267 -8.02 -26.04 -7.70
CA TYR A 267 -6.98 -25.02 -7.68
C TYR A 267 -7.09 -24.17 -6.41
N HIS A 268 -5.97 -23.87 -5.77
CA HIS A 268 -5.92 -22.91 -4.68
C HIS A 268 -4.93 -21.79 -4.98
N TRP A 269 -5.14 -20.64 -4.36
CA TRP A 269 -4.20 -19.53 -4.40
C TRP A 269 -3.10 -19.75 -3.36
N LYS A 270 -1.86 -19.43 -3.72
CA LYS A 270 -0.69 -19.54 -2.86
C LYS A 270 0.17 -18.30 -3.00
N GLU A 271 0.67 -17.79 -1.88
CA GLU A 271 1.61 -16.68 -1.84
C GLU A 271 3.03 -17.12 -2.19
N PHE A 272 3.69 -16.32 -3.03
CA PHE A 272 5.07 -16.49 -3.45
C PHE A 272 5.81 -15.16 -3.33
N ARG A 273 6.93 -15.18 -2.59
CA ARG A 273 7.83 -14.03 -2.50
C ARG A 273 8.95 -14.16 -3.53
N PHE A 274 9.10 -13.14 -4.37
CA PHE A 274 10.24 -12.96 -5.26
C PHE A 274 11.17 -11.91 -4.67
N ILE A 275 12.46 -12.18 -4.73
CA ILE A 275 13.51 -11.33 -4.14
C ILE A 275 14.44 -10.94 -5.28
N PHE A 276 14.68 -9.64 -5.42
CA PHE A 276 15.63 -9.14 -6.40
C PHE A 276 17.08 -9.46 -5.99
N LYS A 277 17.96 -9.51 -6.99
CA LYS A 277 19.42 -9.65 -6.76
C LYS A 277 19.98 -8.39 -6.09
N GLU A 278 19.47 -7.23 -6.49
CA GLU A 278 19.81 -5.91 -5.97
C GLU A 278 18.54 -5.15 -5.55
N GLU A 279 18.66 -4.22 -4.61
CA GLU A 279 17.52 -3.43 -4.13
C GLU A 279 17.06 -2.41 -5.20
N ALA A 280 15.75 -2.32 -5.43
CA ALA A 280 15.14 -1.32 -6.29
C ALA A 280 14.98 0.00 -5.52
N HIS A 281 15.83 0.98 -5.83
CA HIS A 281 15.85 2.27 -5.14
C HIS A 281 14.79 3.27 -5.65
N ASP A 282 14.16 2.97 -6.79
CA ASP A 282 13.09 3.76 -7.41
C ASP A 282 12.25 2.88 -8.35
N ILE A 283 11.21 3.49 -8.94
CA ILE A 283 10.27 2.82 -9.84
C ILE A 283 10.91 2.37 -11.16
N GLU A 284 11.97 3.04 -11.60
CA GLU A 284 12.72 2.71 -12.82
C GLU A 284 13.49 1.40 -12.60
N THR A 285 14.27 1.35 -11.53
CA THR A 285 15.05 0.17 -11.13
C THR A 285 14.13 -1.02 -10.87
N PHE A 286 12.98 -0.79 -10.22
CA PHE A 286 11.97 -1.83 -10.01
C PHE A 286 11.47 -2.42 -11.34
N CYS A 287 11.09 -1.57 -12.30
CA CYS A 287 10.61 -2.03 -13.60
C CYS A 287 11.73 -2.68 -14.42
N SER A 288 12.97 -2.18 -14.36
CA SER A 288 14.14 -2.80 -15.00
C SER A 288 14.36 -4.21 -14.50
N HIS A 289 14.35 -4.42 -13.17
CA HIS A 289 14.49 -5.75 -12.59
C HIS A 289 13.39 -6.72 -13.06
N LEU A 290 12.14 -6.26 -13.22
CA LEU A 290 11.08 -7.11 -13.77
C LEU A 290 11.34 -7.52 -15.22
N VAL A 291 11.83 -6.61 -16.06
CA VAL A 291 12.20 -6.90 -17.45
C VAL A 291 13.35 -7.89 -17.52
N GLU A 292 14.41 -7.68 -16.73
CA GLU A 292 15.55 -8.59 -16.65
C GLU A 292 15.14 -10.00 -16.19
N MET A 293 14.23 -10.07 -15.21
CA MET A 293 13.66 -11.35 -14.77
C MET A 293 12.84 -12.03 -15.88
N GLU A 294 12.10 -11.27 -16.68
CA GLU A 294 11.36 -11.79 -17.84
C GLU A 294 12.29 -12.36 -18.90
N GLU A 295 13.33 -11.62 -19.29
CA GLU A 295 14.33 -12.07 -20.24
C GLU A 295 15.06 -13.34 -19.78
N GLU A 296 15.48 -13.37 -18.50
CA GLU A 296 16.11 -14.54 -17.90
C GLU A 296 15.17 -15.76 -17.91
N ALA A 297 13.89 -15.56 -17.60
CA ALA A 297 12.90 -16.62 -17.54
C ALA A 297 12.56 -17.19 -18.92
N VAL A 298 12.38 -16.32 -19.93
CA VAL A 298 12.16 -16.73 -21.32
C VAL A 298 13.35 -17.53 -21.83
N LYS A 299 14.59 -17.04 -21.62
CA LYS A 299 15.81 -17.73 -22.06
C LYS A 299 15.93 -19.14 -21.47
N LYS A 300 15.60 -19.32 -20.18
CA LYS A 300 15.63 -20.64 -19.51
C LYS A 300 14.58 -21.60 -20.05
N VAL A 301 13.40 -21.12 -20.41
CA VAL A 301 12.36 -21.98 -21.01
C VAL A 301 12.71 -22.34 -22.45
N SER A 302 13.23 -21.41 -23.25
CA SER A 302 13.66 -21.69 -24.63
C SER A 302 14.80 -22.70 -24.67
N SER A 303 15.80 -22.58 -23.80
CA SER A 303 16.90 -23.56 -23.74
C SER A 303 16.45 -24.95 -23.28
N SER A 304 15.40 -25.04 -22.48
CA SER A 304 14.88 -26.32 -21.96
C SER A 304 13.88 -27.00 -22.90
N SER A 305 13.27 -26.25 -23.83
CA SER A 305 12.24 -26.75 -24.74
C SER A 305 12.77 -27.19 -26.12
N GLY A 306 14.06 -26.98 -26.40
CA GLY A 306 14.68 -27.35 -27.67
C GLY A 306 14.20 -26.54 -28.88
N LEU A 307 13.42 -25.48 -28.65
CA LEU A 307 13.02 -24.51 -29.68
C LEU A 307 14.18 -23.51 -29.86
N GLN A 308 15.06 -23.80 -30.81
CA GLN A 308 15.94 -22.81 -31.45
C GLN A 308 15.23 -22.16 -32.63
#